data_AF-A0A1H5K758-F1
#
_entry.id   AF-A0A1H5K758-F1
#
_cell.length_a   1.000
_cell.length_b   1.000
_cell.length_c   1.000
_cell.angle_alpha   90.00
_cell.angle_beta   90.00
_cell.angle_gamma   90.00
#
_symmetry.space_group_name_H-M   'P 1'
#
loop_
_entity.id
_entity.type
_entity.pdbx_description
1 polymer ?
#
loop_
_entity_poly.entity_id
_entity_poly.type
_entity_poly.pdbx_seq_one_letter_code
_entity_poly.pdbx_strand_id
1 'polypeptide(L)' 'MAMLIFDSSEDSIVEARVLVEALNEWLAEQQPSCPLRSARAQCCYRPDGTLDSVLTVLTDVVVD' A
#
# COMPACT_ATOMS: atom_id res chain seq x y z
N MET A 1 -14.36 -6.68 1.06
CA MET A 1 -13.06 -6.09 0.68
C MET A 1 -13.19 -4.59 0.88
N ALA A 2 -12.45 -4.02 1.83
CA ALA A 2 -12.47 -2.58 2.08
C ALA A 2 -11.34 -1.94 1.24
N MET A 3 -11.64 -0.80 0.62
CA MET A 3 -10.69 -0.03 -0.19
C MET A 3 -10.71 1.41 0.30
N LEU A 4 -9.54 1.94 0.60
CA LEU A 4 -9.35 3.34 0.93
C LEU A 4 -8.77 4.05 -0.29
N ILE A 5 -9.37 5.17 -0.68
CA ILE A 5 -9.00 5.92 -1.87
C ILE A 5 -8.54 7.30 -1.39
N PHE A 6 -7.33 7.66 -1.78
CA PHE A 6 -6.73 8.96 -1.53
C PHE A 6 -6.55 9.69 -2.87
N ASP A 7 -6.67 11.02 -2.87
CA ASP A 7 -6.32 11.80 -4.04
C ASP A 7 -4.79 11.91 -4.19
N SER A 8 -4.33 12.48 -5.30
CA SER A 8 -2.90 12.56 -5.64
C SER A 8 -2.21 13.84 -5.15
N SER A 9 -2.85 14.62 -4.25
CA SER A 9 -2.18 15.78 -3.64
C SER A 9 -1.06 15.32 -2.70
N GLU A 10 -0.03 16.15 -2.52
CA GLU A 10 1.05 15.83 -1.57
C GLU A 10 0.51 15.60 -0.14
N ASP A 11 -0.47 16.40 0.28
CA ASP A 11 -1.10 16.27 1.60
C ASP A 11 -1.80 14.91 1.74
N SER A 12 -2.59 14.50 0.74
CA SER A 12 -3.25 13.18 0.73
C SER A 12 -2.26 12.02 0.70
N ILE A 13 -1.09 12.17 0.06
CA ILE A 13 -0.04 11.15 0.06
C ILE A 13 0.54 10.97 1.47
N VAL A 14 0.76 12.08 2.19
CA VAL A 14 1.26 12.04 3.58
C VAL A 14 0.21 11.43 4.49
N GLU A 15 -1.05 11.84 4.38
CA GLU A 15 -2.17 11.28 5.16
C GLU A 15 -2.35 9.78 4.92
N ALA A 16 -2.25 9.34 3.65
CA ALA A 16 -2.32 7.93 3.29
C ALA A 16 -1.21 7.12 3.96
N ARG A 17 0.02 7.64 4.00
CA ARG A 17 1.14 6.97 4.67
C ARG A 17 0.89 6.81 6.16
N VAL A 18 0.52 7.89 6.85
CA VAL A 18 0.22 7.86 8.28
C VAL A 18 -0.87 6.85 8.61
N LEU A 19 -1.93 6.82 7.79
CA LEU A 19 -3.04 5.90 8.01
C LEU A 19 -2.65 4.43 7.76
N VAL A 20 -1.86 4.15 6.73
CA VAL A 20 -1.36 2.79 6.44
C VAL A 20 -0.43 2.31 7.56
N GLU A 21 0.44 3.18 8.08
CA GLU A 21 1.32 2.86 9.22
C GLU A 21 0.50 2.53 10.48
N ALA A 22 -0.45 3.38 10.86
CA ALA A 22 -1.32 3.13 12.01
C ALA A 22 -2.17 1.85 11.86
N LEU A 23 -2.65 1.57 10.64
CA LEU A 23 -3.39 0.34 10.37
C LEU A 23 -2.51 -0.90 10.50
N ASN A 24 -1.25 -0.81 10.03
CA ASN A 24 -0.28 -1.89 10.17
C ASN A 24 0.01 -2.18 11.65
N GLU A 25 0.25 -1.14 12.46
CA GLU A 25 0.45 -1.31 13.91
C GLU A 25 -0.74 -1.99 14.58
N TRP A 26 -1.96 -1.49 14.32
CA TRP A 26 -3.18 -2.09 14.87
C TRP A 26 -3.36 -3.54 14.43
N LEU A 27 -3.12 -3.86 13.15
CA LEU A 27 -3.23 -5.24 12.65
C LEU A 27 -2.19 -6.17 13.28
N ALA A 28 -0.97 -5.69 13.53
CA ALA A 28 0.06 -6.46 14.20
C ALA A 28 -0.35 -6.83 15.64
N GLU A 29 -1.04 -5.93 16.35
CA GLU A 29 -1.60 -6.21 17.69
C GLU A 29 -2.77 -7.21 17.63
N GLN A 30 -3.66 -7.09 16.64
CA GLN A 30 -4.86 -7.93 16.55
C GLN A 30 -4.58 -9.33 15.98
N GLN A 31 -3.56 -9.48 15.13
CA GLN A 31 -3.25 -10.74 14.44
C GLN A 31 -1.74 -11.07 14.46
N PRO A 32 -1.16 -11.39 15.63
CA PRO A 32 0.28 -11.61 15.77
C PRO A 32 0.82 -12.80 14.96
N SER A 33 -0.05 -13.73 14.52
CA SER A 33 0.31 -14.88 13.69
C SER A 33 0.20 -14.64 12.19
N CYS A 34 -0.31 -13.48 11.75
CA CYS A 34 -0.47 -13.15 10.35
C CYS A 34 0.56 -12.06 9.97
N PRO A 35 1.70 -12.41 9.35
CA PRO A 35 2.70 -11.43 8.99
C PRO A 35 2.11 -10.44 7.98
N LEU A 36 2.22 -9.15 8.30
CA LEU A 36 1.84 -8.08 7.37
C LEU A 36 2.75 -8.14 6.16
N ARG A 37 2.15 -8.41 4.99
CA ARG A 37 2.87 -8.42 3.72
C ARG A 37 2.82 -7.04 3.12
N SER A 38 3.98 -6.39 3.00
CA SER A 38 4.08 -5.19 2.19
C SER A 38 3.99 -5.57 0.72
N ALA A 39 3.05 -4.94 0.02
CA ALA A 39 2.90 -5.08 -1.41
C ALA A 39 3.36 -3.78 -2.06
N ARG A 40 4.33 -3.87 -2.98
CA ARG A 40 4.70 -2.74 -3.82
C ARG A 40 3.98 -2.87 -5.15
N ALA A 41 3.16 -1.88 -5.48
CA ALA A 41 2.54 -1.77 -6.80
C ALA A 41 3.37 -0.83 -7.70
N GLN A 42 3.64 -1.26 -8.92
CA GLN A 42 4.20 -0.43 -9.98
C GLN A 42 3.16 -0.25 -11.08
N CYS A 43 2.85 1.00 -11.40
CA CYS A 43 1.95 1.33 -12.50
C CYS A 43 2.76 1.42 -13.80
N CYS A 44 2.37 0.66 -14.82
CA CYS A 44 2.91 0.72 -16.17
C CYS A 44 1.98 1.59 -17.01
N TYR A 45 2.48 2.72 -17.50
CA TYR A 45 1.71 3.64 -18.34
C TYR A 45 2.13 3.50 -19.80
N ARG A 46 1.16 3.65 -20.70
CA ARG A 46 1.41 3.78 -22.14
C ARG A 46 1.98 5.17 -22.47
N PRO A 47 2.59 5.35 -23.66
CA PRO A 47 3.09 6.66 -24.09
C PRO A 47 2.01 7.76 -24.16
N ASP A 48 0.73 7.38 -24.31
CA ASP A 48 -0.41 8.30 -24.31
C ASP A 48 -0.88 8.71 -22.90
N GLY A 49 -0.20 8.22 -21.85
CA GLY A 49 -0.53 8.50 -20.45
C GLY A 49 -1.62 7.61 -19.86
N THR A 50 -2.22 6.70 -20.64
CA THR A 50 -3.19 5.74 -20.11
C THR A 50 -2.51 4.65 -19.30
N LEU A 51 -3.14 4.23 -18.19
CA LEU A 51 -2.66 3.09 -17.41
C LEU A 51 -2.83 1.81 -18.25
N ASP A 52 -1.74 1.09 -18.48
CA ASP A 52 -1.74 -0.20 -19.18
C ASP A 52 -1.99 -1.35 -18.20
N SER A 53 -1.19 -1.40 -17.14
CA SER A 53 -1.20 -2.49 -16.16
C SER A 53 -0.64 -2.03 -14.80
N VAL A 54 -1.00 -2.76 -13.74
CA VAL A 54 -0.42 -2.61 -12.40
C VAL A 54 0.28 -3.91 -12.05
N LEU A 55 1.59 -3.83 -11.82
CA LEU A 55 2.39 -4.96 -11.35
C LEU A 55 2.51 -4.87 -9.83
N THR A 56 1.91 -5.84 -9.13
CA THR A 56 2.04 -5.96 -7.67
C THR A 56 3.13 -6.97 -7.34
N VAL A 57 4.22 -6.51 -6.72
CA VAL A 57 5.25 -7.37 -6.17
C VAL A 57 4.99 -7.51 -4.67
N LEU A 58 4.69 -8.73 -4.22
CA LEU A 58 4.60 -9.04 -2.81
C LEU A 58 6.03 -9.21 -2.27
N THR A 59 6.36 -8.43 -1.25
CA THR A 59 7.62 -8.57 -0.51
C THR A 59 7.29 -9.05 0.90
N ASP A 60 7.88 -10.16 1.30
CA ASP A 60 7.85 -10.56 2.71
C ASP A 60 8.65 -9.53 3.50
N VAL A 61 7.97 -8.80 4.38
CA VAL A 61 8.64 -7.92 5.34
C VAL A 61 9.15 -8.80 6.45
N VAL A 62 10.44 -9.13 6.42
CA VAL A 62 11.12 -9.64 7.61
C VAL A 62 11.34 -8.42 8.50
N VAL A 63 10.58 -8.34 9.58
CA VAL A 63 10.84 -7.40 10.67
C VAL A 63 12.01 -8.00 11.45
N ASP A 64 13.17 -7.34 11.39
CA ASP A 64 14.35 -7.62 12.23
C ASP A 64 14.14 -7.05 13.64
#